data_AF-A0A818FAW7-F1
#
_entry.id   AF-A0A818FAW7-F1
#
_cell.length_a   1.000
_cell.length_b   1.000
_cell.length_c   1.000
_cell.angle_alpha   90.00
_cell.angle_beta   90.00
_cell.angle_gamma   90.00
#
_symmetry.space_group_name_H-M   'P 1'
#
loop_
_entity.id
_entity.type
_entity.pdbx_description
1 polymer ?
#
loop_
_entity_poly.entity_id
_entity_poly.type
_entity_poly.pdbx_seq_one_letter_code
_entity_poly.pdbx_strand_id
1 'polypeptide(L)'
;MKDIQISTEVTLERLETKLTKSNDRQVEDFQQVKNEIRETQDLVNRQLKLQWISQGLRISQMNVIIRSIFTGQWTLFNNNDDMFSFMFTVVIPNIPVNARWSHIGVTVAGGYREGYATNELDHPCGLVIDEDQAVIIADSYNDRVVQWKFGDTNGQVIAGGRDRGNRLDQLNGPVDVLIDKETDSLIISDRENRRVVRWSRRSGTTQGEVLFKNIKCYGLAIDDQRYIYVADTDKHEVRRFRIGNKHGTIVAGGHGKGVQLKQLNAPTYIFVDQEQAVYVSDNNNHRVMKWNKGARKGILVCGGRGEGNAHTQLSYPQGLIVDTSGTIYVADSNNKRVMCWPKGATLGTIAVDGNGSREGTDQLNNAVGLSFDRHVTLYVVDSLKARVQRFSIE
;
A
#
# COMPACT_ATOMS: atom_id res chain seq x y z
N MET A 1 21.10 -25.95 -0.83
CA MET A 1 22.16 -26.01 -1.86
C MET A 1 22.37 -24.58 -2.35
N LYS A 2 23.46 -23.97 -1.87
CA LYS A 2 24.00 -22.62 -2.13
C LYS A 2 23.08 -21.41 -1.90
N ASP A 3 23.18 -20.88 -0.68
CA ASP A 3 22.77 -19.53 -0.31
C ASP A 3 23.46 -18.47 -1.19
N ILE A 4 22.66 -17.56 -1.71
CA ILE A 4 23.12 -16.33 -2.36
C ILE A 4 23.44 -15.35 -1.22
N GLN A 5 24.68 -15.42 -0.72
CA GLN A 5 25.18 -14.55 0.35
C GLN A 5 26.50 -13.90 -0.10
N ILE A 6 26.53 -13.24 -1.27
CA ILE A 6 27.79 -12.69 -1.84
C ILE A 6 27.71 -11.20 -2.24
N SER A 7 26.59 -10.49 -2.09
CA SER A 7 26.55 -9.05 -2.48
C SER A 7 26.73 -8.04 -1.33
N THR A 8 26.61 -8.46 -0.07
CA THR A 8 26.75 -7.56 1.09
C THR A 8 28.17 -7.48 1.65
N GLU A 9 28.92 -8.60 1.67
CA GLU A 9 30.26 -8.67 2.27
C GLU A 9 31.32 -7.86 1.49
N VAL A 10 31.28 -7.91 0.15
CA VAL A 10 32.24 -7.21 -0.72
C VAL A 10 32.16 -5.68 -0.59
N THR A 11 30.98 -5.17 -0.20
CA THR A 11 30.75 -3.73 0.01
C THR A 11 31.23 -3.27 1.39
N LEU A 12 31.16 -4.15 2.40
CA LEU A 12 31.57 -3.89 3.77
C LEU A 12 33.10 -3.93 3.96
N GLU A 13 33.81 -4.87 3.31
CA GLU A 13 35.28 -4.91 3.35
C GLU A 13 35.93 -3.64 2.76
N ARG A 14 35.35 -3.10 1.68
CA ARG A 14 35.82 -1.84 1.06
C ARG A 14 35.64 -0.61 1.95
N LEU A 15 34.69 -0.64 2.89
CA LEU A 15 34.44 0.42 3.88
C LEU A 15 35.46 0.34 5.04
N GLU A 16 35.82 -0.87 5.49
CA GLU A 16 36.82 -1.09 6.54
C GLU A 16 38.22 -0.61 6.11
N THR A 17 38.58 -0.77 4.83
CA THR A 17 39.86 -0.26 4.30
C THR A 17 39.92 1.27 4.22
N LYS A 18 38.79 1.96 4.24
CA LYS A 18 38.71 3.44 4.25
C LYS A 18 38.66 4.01 5.67
N LEU A 19 37.98 3.34 6.60
CA LEU A 19 37.86 3.75 8.00
C LEU A 19 39.17 3.60 8.79
N THR A 20 40.03 2.63 8.45
CA THR A 20 41.38 2.47 9.03
C THR A 20 42.33 3.64 8.74
N LYS A 21 41.91 4.63 7.95
CA LYS A 21 42.63 5.89 7.74
C LYS A 21 42.11 7.07 8.58
N SER A 22 41.02 6.89 9.34
CA SER A 22 40.51 7.89 10.29
C SER A 22 40.69 7.41 11.74
N ASN A 23 40.66 8.36 12.67
CA ASN A 23 41.06 8.25 14.07
C ASN A 23 40.55 6.95 14.76
N ASP A 24 41.42 6.20 15.44
CA ASP A 24 41.16 4.83 15.95
C ASP A 24 39.88 4.70 16.79
N ARG A 25 39.52 5.75 17.54
CA ARG A 25 38.30 5.81 18.37
C ARG A 25 37.00 5.73 17.56
N GLN A 26 37.00 6.23 16.32
CA GLN A 26 35.85 6.18 15.41
C GLN A 26 35.59 4.76 14.88
N VAL A 27 36.65 3.97 14.75
CA VAL A 27 36.56 2.57 14.30
C VAL A 27 35.98 1.71 15.42
N GLU A 28 36.38 1.95 16.67
CA GLU A 28 35.85 1.23 17.84
C GLU A 28 34.35 1.49 18.07
N ASP A 29 33.91 2.76 18.08
CA ASP A 29 32.50 3.11 18.25
C ASP A 29 31.62 2.53 17.12
N PHE A 30 32.13 2.52 15.88
CA PHE A 30 31.43 1.96 14.73
C PHE A 30 31.34 0.43 14.79
N GLN A 31 32.41 -0.26 15.17
CA GLN A 31 32.41 -1.71 15.34
C GLN A 31 31.50 -2.16 16.49
N GLN A 32 31.43 -1.36 17.57
CA GLN A 32 30.49 -1.60 18.67
C GLN A 32 29.04 -1.50 18.20
N VAL A 33 28.68 -0.43 17.46
CA VAL A 33 27.33 -0.26 16.88
C VAL A 33 26.98 -1.38 15.89
N LYS A 34 27.94 -1.81 15.06
CA LYS A 34 27.78 -2.93 14.12
C LYS A 34 27.47 -4.25 14.85
N ASN A 35 28.20 -4.55 15.92
CA ASN A 35 28.01 -5.78 16.70
C ASN A 35 26.66 -5.75 17.45
N GLU A 36 26.31 -4.61 18.05
CA GLU A 36 25.02 -4.46 18.74
C GLU A 36 23.81 -4.60 17.82
N ILE A 37 23.88 -4.10 16.59
CA ILE A 37 22.82 -4.31 15.58
C ILE A 37 22.79 -5.77 15.14
N ARG A 38 23.95 -6.39 14.92
CA ARG A 38 24.08 -7.79 14.47
C ARG A 38 23.51 -8.79 15.48
N GLU A 39 23.69 -8.54 16.77
CA GLU A 39 23.21 -9.41 17.85
C GLU A 39 21.72 -9.24 18.17
N THR A 40 21.09 -8.14 17.76
CA THR A 40 19.66 -7.91 18.00
C THR A 40 18.81 -8.77 17.04
N GLN A 41 18.17 -9.84 17.54
CA GLN A 41 17.37 -10.74 16.70
C GLN A 41 16.00 -10.16 16.30
N ASP A 42 15.46 -9.24 17.09
CA ASP A 42 14.16 -8.62 16.87
C ASP A 42 14.25 -7.35 16.01
N LEU A 43 13.46 -7.31 14.93
CA LEU A 43 13.42 -6.23 13.95
C LEU A 43 12.88 -4.92 14.55
N VAL A 44 11.91 -5.00 15.48
CA VAL A 44 11.32 -3.82 16.12
C VAL A 44 12.35 -3.16 17.03
N ASN A 45 13.06 -3.95 17.84
CA ASN A 45 14.16 -3.45 18.67
C ASN A 45 15.33 -2.91 17.84
N ARG A 46 15.67 -3.53 16.69
CA ARG A 46 16.66 -2.96 15.74
C ARG A 46 16.25 -1.57 15.26
N GLN A 47 14.98 -1.37 14.91
CA GLN A 47 14.47 -0.11 14.38
C GLN A 47 14.40 0.99 15.45
N LEU A 48 13.98 0.65 16.67
CA LEU A 48 14.00 1.56 17.83
C LEU A 48 15.43 1.96 18.21
N LYS A 49 16.37 1.02 18.16
CA LYS A 49 17.78 1.27 18.45
C LYS A 49 18.43 2.18 17.40
N LEU A 50 18.07 2.01 16.12
CA LEU A 50 18.47 2.94 15.04
C LEU A 50 17.89 4.35 15.22
N GLN A 51 16.64 4.47 15.65
CA GLN A 51 16.05 5.77 16.02
C GLN A 51 16.79 6.41 17.20
N TRP A 52 17.10 5.62 18.24
CA TRP A 52 17.85 6.07 19.40
C TRP A 52 19.26 6.54 19.02
N ILE A 53 19.96 5.82 18.14
CA ILE A 53 21.27 6.21 17.61
C ILE A 53 21.18 7.54 16.83
N SER A 54 20.15 7.72 16.01
CA SER A 54 19.93 8.99 15.27
C SER A 54 19.62 10.19 16.18
N GLN A 55 18.98 9.95 17.33
CA GLN A 55 18.71 10.98 18.34
C GLN A 55 19.92 11.23 19.25
N GLY A 56 20.72 10.20 19.56
CA GLY A 56 21.93 10.29 20.39
C GLY A 56 23.12 10.94 19.66
N LEU A 57 23.26 10.72 18.35
CA LEU A 57 24.28 11.36 17.51
C LEU A 57 24.11 12.88 17.39
N ARG A 58 22.98 13.46 17.85
CA ARG A 58 22.84 14.92 18.01
C ARG A 58 23.65 15.50 19.19
N ILE A 59 24.21 14.67 20.09
CA ILE A 59 24.78 15.15 21.37
C ILE A 59 26.32 15.05 21.42
N SER A 60 27.00 14.49 20.42
CA SER A 60 28.48 14.45 20.40
C SER A 60 29.06 15.17 19.19
N GLN A 61 29.29 16.49 19.28
CA GLN A 61 30.15 17.35 18.42
C GLN A 61 30.25 17.01 16.91
N MET A 62 29.25 16.38 16.30
CA MET A 62 29.21 16.02 14.90
C MET A 62 27.97 16.67 14.29
N ASN A 63 28.17 17.62 13.38
CA ASN A 63 27.09 18.16 12.55
C ASN A 63 26.76 17.11 11.48
N VAL A 64 26.09 16.04 11.88
CA VAL A 64 25.60 15.01 10.96
C VAL A 64 24.32 15.50 10.31
N ILE A 65 24.37 15.79 9.01
CA ILE A 65 23.16 16.06 8.23
C ILE A 65 22.64 14.71 7.74
N ILE A 66 21.47 14.29 8.23
CA ILE A 66 20.76 13.12 7.74
C ILE A 66 19.86 13.59 6.60
N ARG A 67 20.12 13.15 5.36
CA ARG A 67 19.15 13.32 4.26
C ARG A 67 18.56 11.96 3.92
N SER A 68 17.25 11.84 4.12
CA SER A 68 16.46 10.74 3.57
C SER A 68 16.51 10.83 2.05
N ILE A 69 16.95 9.76 1.39
CA ILE A 69 16.79 9.62 -0.06
C ILE A 69 15.96 8.34 -0.28
N PHE A 70 15.12 8.40 -1.30
CA PHE A 70 14.15 7.39 -1.71
C PHE A 70 14.58 5.93 -1.53
N THR A 71 13.57 5.06 -1.36
CA THR A 71 13.66 3.60 -1.18
C THR A 71 14.13 3.08 0.17
N GLY A 72 14.15 3.92 1.21
CA GLY A 72 14.68 3.54 2.52
C GLY A 72 16.21 3.60 2.59
N GLN A 73 16.87 4.28 1.65
CA GLN A 73 18.27 4.64 1.79
C GLN A 73 18.45 5.84 2.73
N TRP A 74 19.20 5.63 3.80
CA TRP A 74 19.67 6.71 4.67
C TRP A 74 21.08 7.08 4.26
N THR A 75 21.30 8.34 3.88
CA THR A 75 22.65 8.83 3.58
C THR A 75 23.11 9.77 4.70
N LEU A 76 24.23 9.41 5.32
CA LEU A 76 24.91 10.17 6.35
C LEU A 76 25.99 11.05 5.69
N PHE A 77 26.01 12.34 6.05
CA PHE A 77 27.08 13.25 5.65
C PHE A 77 27.92 13.60 6.89
N ASN A 78 29.25 13.53 6.76
CA ASN A 78 30.17 14.14 7.72
C ASN A 78 30.56 15.55 7.24
N ASN A 79 31.13 16.37 8.13
CA ASN A 79 31.54 17.76 7.92
C ASN A 79 32.51 18.01 6.75
N ASN A 80 33.06 16.97 6.14
CA ASN A 80 33.98 17.03 5.00
C ASN A 80 33.34 16.63 3.65
N ASP A 81 32.00 16.54 3.58
CA ASP A 81 31.24 16.08 2.41
C ASP A 81 31.52 14.62 1.99
N ASP A 82 32.16 13.82 2.86
CA ASP A 82 32.27 12.37 2.66
C ASP A 82 30.89 11.71 2.81
N MET A 83 30.46 11.04 1.74
CA MET A 83 29.14 10.42 1.61
C MET A 83 29.15 8.98 2.14
N PHE A 84 28.30 8.69 3.14
CA PHE A 84 28.03 7.33 3.61
C PHE A 84 26.57 6.97 3.29
N SER A 85 26.33 6.10 2.32
CA SER A 85 24.97 5.61 2.01
C SER A 85 24.70 4.26 2.65
N PHE A 86 23.66 4.16 3.47
CA PHE A 86 23.14 2.91 4.02
C PHE A 86 21.77 2.60 3.37
N MET A 87 21.55 1.35 2.95
CA MET A 87 20.23 0.88 2.50
C MET A 87 19.50 0.22 3.68
N PHE A 88 18.35 0.77 4.07
CA PHE A 88 17.36 0.05 4.87
C PHE A 88 16.05 0.00 4.09
N THR A 89 15.76 -1.10 3.41
CA THR A 89 14.44 -1.30 2.81
C THR A 89 13.38 -1.15 3.89
N VAL A 90 12.41 -0.24 3.72
CA VAL A 90 11.20 -0.23 4.54
C VAL A 90 10.50 -1.55 4.25
N VAL A 91 10.67 -2.50 5.17
CA VAL A 91 10.13 -3.84 5.07
C VAL A 91 8.62 -3.72 5.24
N ILE A 92 7.86 -4.01 4.18
CA ILE A 92 6.44 -4.40 4.34
C ILE A 92 6.44 -5.49 5.42
N PRO A 93 5.63 -5.39 6.47
CA PRO A 93 5.82 -6.23 7.65
C PRO A 93 5.75 -7.72 7.30
N ASN A 94 6.68 -8.50 7.86
CA ASN A 94 6.67 -9.95 7.71
C ASN A 94 5.57 -10.52 8.60
N ILE A 95 4.42 -10.84 8.01
CA ILE A 95 3.28 -11.41 8.71
C ILE A 95 3.51 -12.91 8.84
N PRO A 96 3.47 -13.48 10.07
CA PRO A 96 3.54 -14.92 10.23
C PRO A 96 2.47 -15.61 9.39
N VAL A 97 2.84 -16.68 8.67
CA VAL A 97 1.90 -17.41 7.77
C VAL A 97 0.66 -17.94 8.52
N ASN A 98 0.80 -18.15 9.83
CA ASN A 98 -0.26 -18.59 10.74
C ASN A 98 -0.81 -17.46 11.63
N ALA A 99 -0.54 -16.20 11.30
CA ALA A 99 -1.05 -15.05 12.05
C ALA A 99 -2.58 -15.11 12.12
N ARG A 100 -3.11 -14.93 13.32
CA ARG A 100 -4.54 -14.84 13.58
C ARG A 100 -4.88 -13.38 13.79
N TRP A 101 -5.81 -12.88 12.99
CA TRP A 101 -6.29 -11.52 13.15
C TRP A 101 -7.38 -11.48 14.22
N SER A 102 -7.43 -10.38 14.94
CA SER A 102 -8.50 -10.07 15.88
C SER A 102 -9.84 -10.21 15.18
N HIS A 103 -10.78 -10.93 15.78
CA HIS A 103 -12.13 -11.07 15.23
C HIS A 103 -12.99 -9.80 15.36
N ILE A 104 -12.59 -8.86 16.22
CA ILE A 104 -13.30 -7.60 16.46
C ILE A 104 -12.48 -6.46 15.87
N GLY A 105 -13.03 -5.80 14.85
CA GLY A 105 -12.40 -4.63 14.22
C GLY A 105 -12.69 -3.35 14.99
N VAL A 106 -11.66 -2.53 15.20
CA VAL A 106 -11.81 -1.20 15.82
C VAL A 106 -12.07 -0.17 14.72
N THR A 107 -13.21 0.52 14.77
CA THR A 107 -13.51 1.63 13.84
C THR A 107 -12.55 2.79 14.08
N VAL A 108 -11.89 3.26 13.02
CA VAL A 108 -10.89 4.35 13.06
C VAL A 108 -11.31 5.57 12.25
N ALA A 109 -12.31 5.44 11.38
CA ALA A 109 -12.89 6.54 10.62
C ALA A 109 -14.35 6.20 10.25
N GLY A 110 -15.23 7.20 10.26
CA GLY A 110 -16.65 7.04 9.97
C GLY A 110 -17.40 6.19 11.00
N GLY A 111 -18.43 5.45 10.55
CA GLY A 111 -19.18 4.49 11.38
C GLY A 111 -20.34 5.06 12.19
N TYR A 112 -20.67 6.35 12.06
CA TYR A 112 -21.84 6.96 12.67
C TYR A 112 -23.09 6.83 11.79
N ARG A 113 -23.01 7.38 10.57
CA ARG A 113 -24.00 7.24 9.49
C ARG A 113 -23.36 7.62 8.16
N GLU A 114 -24.05 7.28 7.07
CA GLU A 114 -23.75 7.82 5.75
C GLU A 114 -24.03 9.33 5.71
N GLY A 115 -23.10 10.11 5.16
CA GLY A 115 -23.28 11.55 5.02
C GLY A 115 -22.00 12.34 4.76
N TYR A 116 -22.14 13.66 4.66
CA TYR A 116 -21.10 14.59 4.24
C TYR A 116 -20.40 15.31 5.41
N ALA A 117 -20.83 15.13 6.66
CA ALA A 117 -20.17 15.79 7.78
C ALA A 117 -18.69 15.34 7.91
N THR A 118 -17.90 16.07 8.68
CA THR A 118 -16.46 15.78 8.85
C THR A 118 -16.21 14.44 9.53
N ASN A 119 -17.16 13.92 10.30
CA ASN A 119 -17.10 12.60 10.94
C ASN A 119 -17.88 11.51 10.18
N GLU A 120 -18.45 11.82 9.00
CA GLU A 120 -19.26 10.92 8.19
C GLU A 120 -18.53 10.55 6.90
N LEU A 121 -18.81 9.35 6.39
CA LEU A 121 -18.36 8.85 5.09
C LEU A 121 -19.59 8.42 4.30
N ASP A 122 -19.47 8.33 2.97
CA ASP A 122 -20.51 7.79 2.10
C ASP A 122 -19.88 6.93 1.00
N HIS A 123 -20.11 5.62 1.08
CA HIS A 123 -19.52 4.59 0.21
C HIS A 123 -17.99 4.77 0.03
N PRO A 124 -17.20 4.83 1.12
CA PRO A 124 -15.75 4.89 1.01
C PRO A 124 -15.25 3.66 0.27
N CYS A 125 -14.17 3.81 -0.51
CA CYS A 125 -13.63 2.70 -1.32
C CYS A 125 -12.17 2.40 -0.97
N GLY A 126 -11.24 3.17 -1.51
CA GLY A 126 -9.81 3.00 -1.32
C GLY A 126 -9.28 3.76 -0.12
N LEU A 127 -8.18 3.24 0.44
CA LEU A 127 -7.53 3.84 1.59
C LEU A 127 -6.01 3.68 1.47
N VAL A 128 -5.29 4.57 2.12
CA VAL A 128 -3.84 4.43 2.34
C VAL A 128 -3.48 5.00 3.71
N ILE A 129 -2.53 4.34 4.38
CA ILE A 129 -2.00 4.78 5.68
C ILE A 129 -0.70 5.53 5.45
N ASP A 130 -0.56 6.73 6.02
CA ASP A 130 0.69 7.49 5.96
C ASP A 130 1.66 7.17 7.11
N GLU A 131 2.86 7.78 7.07
CA GLU A 131 3.92 7.53 8.05
C GLU A 131 3.55 7.98 9.48
N ASP A 132 2.61 8.92 9.59
CA ASP A 132 2.07 9.44 10.85
C ASP A 132 0.85 8.64 11.33
N GLN A 133 0.57 7.49 10.69
CA GLN A 133 -0.57 6.60 10.97
C GLN A 133 -1.93 7.27 10.68
N ALA A 134 -1.96 8.32 9.88
CA ALA A 134 -3.21 8.90 9.42
C ALA A 134 -3.83 8.02 8.32
N VAL A 135 -5.13 7.83 8.41
CA VAL A 135 -5.93 7.10 7.42
C VAL A 135 -6.42 8.09 6.37
N ILE A 136 -5.98 7.92 5.12
CA ILE A 136 -6.45 8.71 3.99
C ILE A 136 -7.42 7.86 3.18
N ILE A 137 -8.62 8.38 2.94
CA ILE A 137 -9.76 7.61 2.42
C ILE A 137 -10.35 8.31 1.20
N ALA A 138 -10.57 7.56 0.12
CA ALA A 138 -11.42 7.99 -0.98
C ALA A 138 -12.89 7.82 -0.57
N ASP A 139 -13.55 8.93 -0.29
CA ASP A 139 -14.94 9.01 0.16
C ASP A 139 -15.84 9.22 -1.05
N SER A 140 -16.14 8.10 -1.73
CA SER A 140 -16.50 8.08 -3.15
C SER A 140 -17.77 8.86 -3.47
N TYR A 141 -18.84 8.70 -2.67
CA TYR A 141 -20.12 9.34 -2.97
C TYR A 141 -20.19 10.79 -2.46
N ASN A 142 -19.26 11.18 -1.60
CA ASN A 142 -19.05 12.56 -1.19
C ASN A 142 -18.04 13.31 -2.08
N ASP A 143 -17.55 12.70 -3.16
CA ASP A 143 -16.66 13.34 -4.15
C ASP A 143 -15.41 14.00 -3.52
N ARG A 144 -14.81 13.35 -2.52
CA ARG A 144 -13.70 13.90 -1.74
C ARG A 144 -12.71 12.84 -1.29
N VAL A 145 -11.54 13.30 -0.88
CA VAL A 145 -10.57 12.51 -0.13
C VAL A 145 -10.37 13.14 1.23
N VAL A 146 -10.45 12.33 2.28
CA VAL A 146 -10.45 12.76 3.67
C VAL A 146 -9.32 12.09 4.42
N GLN A 147 -8.69 12.80 5.35
CA GLN A 147 -7.66 12.30 6.25
C GLN A 147 -8.19 12.30 7.69
N TRP A 148 -8.08 11.15 8.36
CA TRP A 148 -8.24 11.04 9.82
C TRP A 148 -6.87 10.81 10.44
N LYS A 149 -6.43 11.68 11.36
CA LYS A 149 -5.22 11.40 12.15
C LYS A 149 -5.56 10.43 13.27
N PHE A 150 -4.54 9.77 13.80
CA PHE A 150 -4.72 8.83 14.89
C PHE A 150 -5.38 9.50 16.10
N GLY A 151 -6.54 8.97 16.51
CA GLY A 151 -7.31 9.47 17.65
C GLY A 151 -8.32 10.58 17.32
N ASP A 152 -8.32 11.11 16.09
CA ASP A 152 -9.28 12.12 15.68
C ASP A 152 -10.69 11.52 15.53
N THR A 153 -11.70 12.27 15.97
CA THR A 153 -13.12 11.94 15.75
C THR A 153 -13.66 12.49 14.43
N ASN A 154 -12.97 13.47 13.85
CA ASN A 154 -13.35 14.18 12.63
C ASN A 154 -12.23 14.09 11.60
N GLY A 155 -12.62 13.86 10.35
CA GLY A 155 -11.74 13.88 9.21
C GLY A 155 -11.57 15.28 8.65
N GLN A 156 -10.41 15.51 8.04
CA GLN A 156 -10.09 16.70 7.29
C GLN A 156 -10.17 16.41 5.79
N VAL A 157 -10.94 17.19 5.04
CA VAL A 157 -10.93 17.08 3.57
C VAL A 157 -9.59 17.61 3.05
N ILE A 158 -8.86 16.76 2.32
CA ILE A 158 -7.53 17.08 1.78
C ILE A 158 -7.49 17.11 0.24
N ALA A 159 -8.52 16.62 -0.44
CA ALA A 159 -8.75 16.83 -1.87
C ALA A 159 -10.24 16.77 -2.21
N GLY A 160 -10.68 17.51 -3.23
CA GLY A 160 -12.09 17.60 -3.63
C GLY A 160 -12.96 18.35 -2.60
N GLY A 161 -14.21 17.89 -2.41
CA GLY A 161 -15.13 18.44 -1.42
C GLY A 161 -15.71 19.83 -1.73
N ARG A 162 -15.69 20.24 -3.01
CA ARG A 162 -16.26 21.49 -3.54
C ARG A 162 -17.32 21.19 -4.59
N ASP A 163 -18.26 20.34 -4.20
CA ASP A 163 -19.27 19.72 -5.05
C ASP A 163 -18.69 18.78 -6.11
N ARG A 164 -19.53 17.85 -6.54
CA ARG A 164 -19.26 16.98 -7.68
C ARG A 164 -18.90 17.79 -8.92
N GLY A 165 -17.86 17.39 -9.64
CA GLY A 165 -17.58 17.96 -10.96
C GLY A 165 -16.22 17.59 -11.51
N ASN A 166 -15.83 18.25 -12.61
CA ASN A 166 -14.64 17.91 -13.38
C ASN A 166 -13.56 19.00 -13.40
N ARG A 167 -13.75 20.09 -12.64
CA ARG A 167 -12.73 21.13 -12.45
C ARG A 167 -11.49 20.56 -11.75
N LEU A 168 -10.40 21.33 -11.72
CA LEU A 168 -9.16 20.90 -11.07
C LEU A 168 -9.28 20.90 -9.54
N ASP A 169 -10.22 21.65 -8.97
CA ASP A 169 -10.55 21.67 -7.54
C ASP A 169 -11.67 20.70 -7.15
N GLN A 170 -12.14 19.85 -8.08
CA GLN A 170 -13.25 18.92 -7.89
C GLN A 170 -12.87 17.48 -8.22
N LEU A 171 -13.58 16.54 -7.60
CA LEU A 171 -13.57 15.11 -7.92
C LEU A 171 -14.98 14.66 -8.28
N ASN A 172 -15.10 13.46 -8.86
CA ASN A 172 -16.36 12.82 -9.19
C ASN A 172 -16.20 11.30 -9.05
N GLY A 173 -16.69 10.75 -7.94
CA GLY A 173 -16.54 9.34 -7.60
C GLY A 173 -15.06 8.92 -7.47
N PRO A 174 -14.24 9.54 -6.59
CA PRO A 174 -12.90 9.05 -6.34
C PRO A 174 -12.98 7.64 -5.76
N VAL A 175 -12.28 6.67 -6.34
CA VAL A 175 -12.35 5.25 -5.90
C VAL A 175 -11.15 4.86 -5.07
N ASP A 176 -9.95 5.27 -5.48
CA ASP A 176 -8.70 4.82 -4.86
C ASP A 176 -7.72 5.98 -4.73
N VAL A 177 -6.86 5.89 -3.72
CA VAL A 177 -5.91 6.94 -3.35
C VAL A 177 -4.60 6.33 -2.87
N LEU A 178 -3.49 6.85 -3.38
CA LEU A 178 -2.13 6.49 -2.96
C LEU A 178 -1.34 7.72 -2.57
N ILE A 179 -0.26 7.51 -1.81
CA ILE A 179 0.71 8.56 -1.48
C ILE A 179 1.95 8.39 -2.37
N ASP A 180 2.23 9.39 -3.20
CA ASP A 180 3.53 9.59 -3.82
C ASP A 180 4.44 10.30 -2.82
N LYS A 181 5.26 9.51 -2.11
CA LYS A 181 6.17 10.01 -1.07
C LYS A 181 7.24 10.95 -1.65
N GLU A 182 7.52 10.88 -2.96
CA GLU A 182 8.56 11.70 -3.58
C GLU A 182 8.16 13.14 -3.81
N THR A 183 6.89 13.36 -4.19
CA THR A 183 6.38 14.72 -4.35
C THR A 183 5.55 15.18 -3.15
N ASP A 184 5.38 14.33 -2.15
CA ASP A 184 4.42 14.52 -1.05
C ASP A 184 3.04 14.88 -1.59
N SER A 185 2.48 13.95 -2.37
CA SER A 185 1.23 14.15 -3.09
C SER A 185 0.35 12.92 -3.04
N LEU A 186 -0.96 13.13 -3.13
CA LEU A 186 -1.93 12.08 -3.37
C LEU A 186 -1.98 11.78 -4.87
N ILE A 187 -2.09 10.52 -5.23
CA ILE A 187 -2.51 10.07 -6.56
C ILE A 187 -3.92 9.50 -6.41
N ILE A 188 -4.89 10.11 -7.07
CA ILE A 188 -6.31 9.83 -6.86
C ILE A 188 -6.92 9.33 -8.16
N SER A 189 -7.66 8.24 -8.05
CA SER A 189 -8.46 7.66 -9.12
C SER A 189 -9.81 8.37 -9.18
N ASP A 190 -9.96 9.35 -10.08
CA ASP A 190 -11.18 10.15 -10.27
C ASP A 190 -12.06 9.51 -11.35
N ARG A 191 -12.75 8.42 -10.94
CA ARG A 191 -13.30 7.39 -11.84
C ARG A 191 -14.30 7.96 -12.84
N GLU A 192 -15.28 8.72 -12.38
CA GLU A 192 -16.37 9.19 -13.25
C GLU A 192 -15.90 10.30 -14.19
N ASN A 193 -14.89 11.07 -13.78
CA ASN A 193 -14.18 12.00 -14.67
C ASN A 193 -13.19 11.29 -15.62
N ARG A 194 -13.07 9.96 -15.52
CA ARG A 194 -12.19 9.09 -16.33
C ARG A 194 -10.74 9.57 -16.35
N ARG A 195 -10.23 9.98 -15.19
CA ARG A 195 -8.88 10.54 -15.05
C ARG A 195 -8.19 10.07 -13.77
N VAL A 196 -6.87 10.19 -13.76
CA VAL A 196 -6.06 10.08 -12.55
C VAL A 196 -5.44 11.44 -12.29
N VAL A 197 -5.59 11.93 -11.06
CA VAL A 197 -5.10 13.25 -10.66
C VAL A 197 -4.04 13.13 -9.58
N ARG A 198 -3.10 14.07 -9.58
CA ARG A 198 -2.14 14.30 -8.50
C ARG A 198 -2.59 15.50 -7.68
N TRP A 199 -2.63 15.38 -6.37
CA TRP A 199 -2.97 16.47 -5.47
C TRP A 199 -1.86 16.67 -4.44
N SER A 200 -1.20 17.83 -4.43
CA SER A 200 -0.12 18.10 -3.48
C SER A 200 -0.67 18.19 -2.05
N ARG A 201 -0.01 17.54 -1.09
CA ARG A 201 -0.35 17.60 0.34
C ARG A 201 0.22 18.85 1.03
N ARG A 202 1.05 19.62 0.33
CA ARG A 202 1.63 20.86 0.83
C ARG A 202 0.56 21.93 1.01
N SER A 203 0.71 22.73 2.07
CA SER A 203 -0.22 23.80 2.43
C SER A 203 -0.46 24.78 1.27
N GLY A 204 -1.72 25.23 1.13
CA GLY A 204 -2.14 26.17 0.08
C GLY A 204 -2.51 25.53 -1.26
N THR A 205 -2.32 24.22 -1.45
CA THR A 205 -2.77 23.52 -2.67
C THR A 205 -4.29 23.32 -2.63
N THR A 206 -5.02 23.87 -3.60
CA THR A 206 -6.49 23.75 -3.69
C THR A 206 -6.97 23.06 -4.96
N GLN A 207 -6.04 22.68 -5.86
CA GLN A 207 -6.31 22.10 -7.16
C GLN A 207 -5.38 20.91 -7.40
N GLY A 208 -5.93 19.86 -8.02
CA GLY A 208 -5.17 18.74 -8.55
C GLY A 208 -4.64 19.00 -9.96
N GLU A 209 -3.68 18.19 -10.35
CA GLU A 209 -3.11 18.12 -11.69
C GLU A 209 -3.54 16.81 -12.35
N VAL A 210 -4.05 16.88 -13.58
CA VAL A 210 -4.42 15.66 -14.32
C VAL A 210 -3.15 14.98 -14.85
N LEU A 211 -2.87 13.76 -14.37
CA LEU A 211 -1.77 12.94 -14.88
C LEU A 211 -2.17 12.18 -16.15
N PHE A 212 -3.33 11.51 -16.11
CA PHE A 212 -3.82 10.65 -17.19
C PHE A 212 -5.32 10.86 -17.42
N LYS A 213 -5.80 10.71 -18.66
CA LYS A 213 -7.22 10.83 -19.05
C LYS A 213 -7.67 9.61 -19.84
N ASN A 214 -8.98 9.48 -20.04
CA ASN A 214 -9.65 8.43 -20.81
C ASN A 214 -9.46 7.03 -20.22
N ILE A 215 -9.44 6.93 -18.89
CA ILE A 215 -9.25 5.69 -18.13
C ILE A 215 -10.32 5.64 -17.05
N LYS A 216 -11.13 4.60 -17.00
CA LYS A 216 -12.09 4.41 -15.90
C LYS A 216 -11.40 3.65 -14.77
N CYS A 217 -10.51 4.38 -14.12
CA CYS A 217 -9.60 3.87 -13.12
C CYS A 217 -10.38 3.43 -11.88
N TYR A 218 -10.14 2.20 -11.41
CA TYR A 218 -10.71 1.69 -10.17
C TYR A 218 -9.63 1.56 -9.12
N GLY A 219 -8.56 0.80 -9.43
CA GLY A 219 -7.41 0.62 -8.56
C GLY A 219 -6.15 1.27 -9.09
N LEU A 220 -5.32 1.75 -8.16
CA LEU A 220 -4.02 2.33 -8.38
C LEU A 220 -2.93 1.50 -7.69
N ALA A 221 -1.73 1.52 -8.26
CA ALA A 221 -0.50 1.12 -7.56
C ALA A 221 0.65 2.00 -8.04
N ILE A 222 1.66 2.19 -7.20
CA ILE A 222 2.90 2.89 -7.57
C ILE A 222 4.09 2.01 -7.18
N ASP A 223 5.04 1.84 -8.10
CA ASP A 223 6.28 1.10 -7.82
C ASP A 223 7.43 2.03 -7.40
N ASP A 224 8.54 1.42 -6.98
CA ASP A 224 9.78 2.10 -6.56
C ASP A 224 10.44 2.91 -7.69
N GLN A 225 10.15 2.57 -8.94
CA GLN A 225 10.58 3.28 -10.15
C GLN A 225 9.61 4.41 -10.54
N ARG A 226 8.61 4.69 -9.70
CA ARG A 226 7.57 5.72 -9.90
C ARG A 226 6.76 5.53 -11.17
N TYR A 227 6.52 4.28 -11.54
CA TYR A 227 5.44 3.97 -12.47
C TYR A 227 4.12 3.87 -11.72
N ILE A 228 3.10 4.53 -12.26
CA ILE A 228 1.72 4.41 -11.80
C ILE A 228 1.02 3.34 -12.64
N TYR A 229 0.47 2.36 -11.96
CA TYR A 229 -0.34 1.31 -12.55
C TYR A 229 -1.80 1.66 -12.31
N VAL A 230 -2.65 1.38 -13.29
CA VAL A 230 -4.08 1.68 -13.25
C VAL A 230 -4.87 0.49 -13.78
N ALA A 231 -5.89 0.07 -13.05
CA ALA A 231 -6.88 -0.87 -13.53
C ALA A 231 -8.00 -0.12 -14.25
N ASP A 232 -8.09 -0.27 -15.57
CA ASP A 232 -9.15 0.32 -16.39
C ASP A 232 -10.31 -0.66 -16.50
N THR A 233 -11.35 -0.43 -15.70
CA THR A 233 -12.53 -1.32 -15.63
C THR A 233 -13.27 -1.43 -16.96
N ASP A 234 -13.34 -0.33 -17.72
CA ASP A 234 -14.04 -0.29 -19.02
C ASP A 234 -13.25 -1.04 -20.11
N LYS A 235 -11.92 -0.97 -20.08
CA LYS A 235 -11.07 -1.63 -21.09
C LYS A 235 -10.62 -3.04 -20.70
N HIS A 236 -10.91 -3.46 -19.48
CA HIS A 236 -10.56 -4.79 -18.96
C HIS A 236 -9.05 -5.08 -19.04
N GLU A 237 -8.26 -4.10 -18.60
CA GLU A 237 -6.80 -4.15 -18.67
C GLU A 237 -6.16 -3.38 -17.53
N VAL A 238 -4.91 -3.71 -17.23
CA VAL A 238 -4.05 -2.90 -16.36
C VAL A 238 -2.99 -2.24 -17.23
N ARG A 239 -2.85 -0.93 -17.09
CA ARG A 239 -1.81 -0.14 -17.76
C ARG A 239 -0.83 0.41 -16.75
N ARG A 240 0.43 0.53 -17.19
CA ARG A 240 1.50 1.19 -16.44
C ARG A 240 1.95 2.45 -17.16
N PHE A 241 2.07 3.54 -16.42
CA PHE A 241 2.48 4.85 -16.90
C PHE A 241 3.72 5.32 -16.15
N ARG A 242 4.70 5.86 -16.87
CA ARG A 242 5.75 6.65 -16.24
C ARG A 242 5.17 8.03 -15.96
N ILE A 243 5.40 8.60 -14.76
CA ILE A 243 5.01 9.98 -14.48
C ILE A 243 5.59 10.92 -15.55
N GLY A 244 4.75 11.79 -16.10
CA GLY A 244 5.09 12.68 -17.22
C GLY A 244 4.87 12.08 -18.62
N ASN A 245 4.66 10.76 -18.75
CA ASN A 245 4.31 10.14 -20.03
C ASN A 245 2.79 10.03 -20.19
N LYS A 246 2.26 10.49 -21.32
CA LYS A 246 0.82 10.46 -21.64
C LYS A 246 0.32 9.08 -22.07
N HIS A 247 1.22 8.19 -22.52
CA HIS A 247 0.85 6.87 -23.03
C HIS A 247 1.32 5.76 -22.08
N GLY A 248 0.38 4.91 -21.68
CA GLY A 248 0.63 3.77 -20.80
C GLY A 248 0.79 2.46 -21.57
N THR A 249 1.63 1.58 -21.04
CA THR A 249 1.86 0.23 -21.57
C THR A 249 0.92 -0.76 -20.89
N ILE A 250 0.28 -1.65 -21.65
CA ILE A 250 -0.54 -2.73 -21.07
C ILE A 250 0.38 -3.75 -20.40
N VAL A 251 0.09 -4.10 -19.14
CA VAL A 251 0.88 -5.05 -18.34
C VAL A 251 0.07 -6.25 -17.86
N ALA A 252 -1.26 -6.17 -17.90
CA ALA A 252 -2.18 -7.31 -17.69
C ALA A 252 -3.47 -7.12 -18.49
N GLY A 253 -4.09 -8.21 -18.94
CA GLY A 253 -5.30 -8.15 -19.77
C GLY A 253 -5.04 -7.68 -21.21
N GLY A 254 -5.89 -6.77 -21.70
CA GLY A 254 -5.73 -6.12 -23.02
C GLY A 254 -6.14 -6.96 -24.23
N HIS A 255 -6.80 -8.11 -24.00
CA HIS A 255 -7.29 -9.02 -25.04
C HIS A 255 -8.82 -9.14 -25.01
N GLY A 256 -9.50 -8.05 -24.64
CA GLY A 256 -10.93 -8.00 -24.42
C GLY A 256 -11.37 -8.66 -23.10
N LYS A 257 -12.67 -8.56 -22.84
CA LYS A 257 -13.34 -9.20 -21.70
C LYS A 257 -13.29 -10.73 -21.85
N GLY A 258 -12.94 -11.43 -20.78
CA GLY A 258 -13.11 -12.89 -20.73
C GLY A 258 -12.36 -13.58 -19.60
N VAL A 259 -12.44 -14.91 -19.58
CA VAL A 259 -11.91 -15.77 -18.51
C VAL A 259 -10.55 -16.41 -18.84
N GLN A 260 -10.03 -16.21 -20.05
CA GLN A 260 -8.74 -16.78 -20.44
C GLN A 260 -7.59 -16.14 -19.65
N LEU A 261 -6.42 -16.80 -19.62
CA LEU A 261 -5.24 -16.30 -18.90
C LEU A 261 -4.66 -14.98 -19.44
N LYS A 262 -5.11 -14.51 -20.61
CA LYS A 262 -4.70 -13.20 -21.18
C LYS A 262 -5.77 -12.13 -21.04
N GLN A 263 -6.92 -12.49 -20.49
CA GLN A 263 -8.10 -11.63 -20.40
C GLN A 263 -8.41 -11.32 -18.94
N LEU A 264 -9.04 -10.17 -18.75
CA LEU A 264 -9.63 -9.73 -17.49
C LEU A 264 -11.09 -9.37 -17.76
N ASN A 265 -11.86 -9.14 -16.71
CA ASN A 265 -13.25 -8.73 -16.76
C ASN A 265 -13.53 -7.78 -15.59
N ALA A 266 -13.57 -6.49 -15.91
CA ALA A 266 -13.71 -5.37 -14.97
C ALA A 266 -12.71 -5.45 -13.80
N PRO A 267 -11.39 -5.41 -14.05
CA PRO A 267 -10.40 -5.47 -12.98
C PRO A 267 -10.53 -4.27 -12.04
N THR A 268 -10.47 -4.51 -10.73
CA THR A 268 -10.70 -3.48 -9.70
C THR A 268 -9.40 -3.04 -9.05
N TYR A 269 -8.89 -3.73 -8.02
CA TYR A 269 -7.63 -3.37 -7.36
C TYR A 269 -6.42 -4.08 -7.94
N ILE A 270 -5.27 -3.46 -7.68
CA ILE A 270 -3.97 -3.93 -8.11
C ILE A 270 -2.95 -3.81 -6.99
N PHE A 271 -2.02 -4.75 -6.96
CA PHE A 271 -0.80 -4.67 -6.17
C PHE A 271 0.40 -4.97 -7.07
N VAL A 272 1.51 -4.29 -6.84
CA VAL A 272 2.75 -4.47 -7.60
C VAL A 272 3.85 -4.82 -6.63
N ASP A 273 4.48 -5.98 -6.82
CA ASP A 273 5.61 -6.40 -6.00
C ASP A 273 6.95 -5.77 -6.47
N GLN A 274 8.02 -6.00 -5.71
CA GLN A 274 9.36 -5.47 -6.01
C GLN A 274 9.95 -6.01 -7.33
N GLU A 275 9.44 -7.14 -7.84
CA GLU A 275 9.82 -7.70 -9.13
C GLU A 275 8.96 -7.11 -10.28
N GLN A 276 8.10 -6.14 -9.97
CA GLN A 276 7.09 -5.55 -10.85
C GLN A 276 6.10 -6.57 -11.39
N ALA A 277 5.83 -7.65 -10.64
CA ALA A 277 4.70 -8.49 -10.94
C ALA A 277 3.41 -7.82 -10.45
N VAL A 278 2.39 -7.87 -11.29
CA VAL A 278 1.10 -7.22 -11.06
C VAL A 278 0.08 -8.26 -10.63
N TYR A 279 -0.50 -8.09 -9.46
CA TYR A 279 -1.63 -8.86 -8.96
C TYR A 279 -2.89 -8.04 -9.20
N VAL A 280 -3.94 -8.68 -9.70
CA VAL A 280 -5.16 -8.00 -10.14
C VAL A 280 -6.38 -8.73 -9.60
N SER A 281 -7.25 -8.00 -8.92
CA SER A 281 -8.61 -8.44 -8.61
C SER A 281 -9.41 -8.46 -9.91
N ASP A 282 -9.59 -9.64 -10.49
CA ASP A 282 -10.36 -9.85 -11.72
C ASP A 282 -11.84 -10.02 -11.36
N ASN A 283 -12.45 -8.90 -10.94
CA ASN A 283 -13.68 -8.83 -10.14
C ASN A 283 -14.83 -9.69 -10.68
N ASN A 284 -15.24 -9.48 -11.93
CA ASN A 284 -16.36 -10.21 -12.54
C ASN A 284 -16.00 -11.65 -12.95
N ASN A 285 -14.74 -12.07 -12.79
CA ASN A 285 -14.31 -13.44 -12.97
C ASN A 285 -14.04 -14.15 -11.63
N HIS A 286 -14.32 -13.49 -10.49
CA HIS A 286 -14.27 -14.08 -9.15
C HIS A 286 -12.91 -14.72 -8.83
N ARG A 287 -11.83 -14.03 -9.21
CA ARG A 287 -10.46 -14.53 -9.06
C ARG A 287 -9.44 -13.42 -8.89
N VAL A 288 -8.25 -13.79 -8.43
CA VAL A 288 -7.07 -12.94 -8.47
C VAL A 288 -6.05 -13.55 -9.40
N MET A 289 -5.48 -12.71 -10.26
CA MET A 289 -4.53 -13.12 -11.29
C MET A 289 -3.21 -12.35 -11.12
N LYS A 290 -2.08 -13.04 -11.27
CA LYS A 290 -0.72 -12.47 -11.23
C LYS A 290 -0.10 -12.46 -12.63
N TRP A 291 0.49 -11.35 -13.05
CA TRP A 291 1.37 -11.26 -14.22
C TRP A 291 2.78 -10.89 -13.78
N ASN A 292 3.75 -11.75 -14.05
CA ASN A 292 5.17 -11.37 -13.92
C ASN A 292 5.52 -10.29 -14.95
N LYS A 293 6.53 -9.46 -14.66
CA LYS A 293 7.01 -8.42 -15.58
C LYS A 293 7.27 -8.97 -16.98
N GLY A 294 6.60 -8.40 -17.98
CA GLY A 294 6.73 -8.81 -19.39
C GLY A 294 6.00 -10.11 -19.78
N ALA A 295 5.25 -10.73 -18.86
CA ALA A 295 4.50 -11.94 -19.15
C ALA A 295 3.36 -11.70 -20.14
N ARG A 296 3.16 -12.62 -21.08
CA ARG A 296 2.07 -12.57 -22.06
C ARG A 296 0.75 -13.16 -21.57
N LYS A 297 0.75 -13.83 -20.41
CA LYS A 297 -0.41 -14.46 -19.77
C LYS A 297 -0.23 -14.42 -18.26
N GLY A 298 -1.34 -14.39 -17.55
CA GLY A 298 -1.39 -14.39 -16.11
C GLY A 298 -1.39 -15.80 -15.52
N ILE A 299 -1.25 -15.83 -14.21
CA ILE A 299 -1.24 -17.01 -13.35
C ILE A 299 -2.41 -16.82 -12.37
N LEU A 300 -3.29 -17.81 -12.27
CA LEU A 300 -4.33 -17.82 -11.24
C LEU A 300 -3.67 -18.01 -9.88
N VAL A 301 -3.91 -17.10 -8.94
CA VAL A 301 -3.31 -17.15 -7.60
C VAL A 301 -4.34 -17.27 -6.48
N CYS A 302 -5.56 -16.76 -6.66
CA CYS A 302 -6.66 -16.95 -5.72
C CYS A 302 -7.99 -17.15 -6.46
N GLY A 303 -8.91 -17.93 -5.88
CA GLY A 303 -10.24 -18.13 -6.44
C GLY A 303 -10.26 -18.91 -7.76
N GLY A 304 -11.12 -18.52 -8.69
CA GLY A 304 -11.18 -19.09 -10.05
C GLY A 304 -11.93 -20.42 -10.18
N ARG A 305 -12.68 -20.83 -9.14
CA ARG A 305 -13.60 -21.98 -9.16
C ARG A 305 -15.06 -21.56 -9.27
N GLY A 306 -15.30 -20.47 -10.00
CA GLY A 306 -16.59 -19.80 -10.09
C GLY A 306 -16.87 -18.91 -8.88
N GLU A 307 -18.00 -18.20 -8.94
CA GLU A 307 -18.52 -17.44 -7.81
C GLU A 307 -18.94 -18.38 -6.68
N GLY A 308 -18.62 -18.02 -5.44
CA GLY A 308 -19.10 -18.71 -4.25
C GLY A 308 -18.32 -18.35 -3.00
N ASN A 309 -18.59 -19.06 -1.91
CA ASN A 309 -18.02 -18.78 -0.57
C ASN A 309 -17.11 -19.91 -0.05
N ALA A 310 -16.84 -20.95 -0.85
CA ALA A 310 -15.89 -21.99 -0.48
C ALA A 310 -14.46 -21.41 -0.34
N HIS A 311 -13.57 -22.15 0.33
CA HIS A 311 -12.16 -21.78 0.51
C HIS A 311 -11.34 -21.69 -0.79
N THR A 312 -11.91 -22.14 -1.92
CA THR A 312 -11.34 -22.04 -3.27
C THR A 312 -12.05 -21.01 -4.15
N GLN A 313 -13.07 -20.33 -3.61
CA GLN A 313 -13.95 -19.43 -4.34
C GLN A 313 -13.88 -18.01 -3.75
N LEU A 314 -14.24 -17.05 -4.60
CA LEU A 314 -14.45 -15.65 -4.25
C LEU A 314 -15.78 -15.22 -4.84
N SER A 315 -16.34 -14.10 -4.40
CA SER A 315 -17.47 -13.43 -4.99
C SER A 315 -17.21 -11.92 -5.06
N TYR A 316 -17.02 -11.42 -6.30
CA TYR A 316 -16.71 -10.03 -6.63
C TYR A 316 -15.56 -9.44 -5.79
N PRO A 317 -14.33 -10.00 -5.86
CA PRO A 317 -13.20 -9.47 -5.09
C PRO A 317 -12.90 -8.03 -5.53
N GLN A 318 -12.84 -7.11 -4.57
CA GLN A 318 -12.56 -5.69 -4.86
C GLN A 318 -11.12 -5.34 -4.51
N GLY A 319 -10.74 -5.30 -3.24
CA GLY A 319 -9.36 -5.02 -2.80
C GLY A 319 -8.45 -6.23 -2.73
N LEU A 320 -7.15 -5.99 -2.90
CA LEU A 320 -6.11 -6.96 -2.55
C LEU A 320 -4.84 -6.24 -2.08
N ILE A 321 -4.09 -6.90 -1.21
CA ILE A 321 -2.72 -6.54 -0.80
C ILE A 321 -1.90 -7.81 -0.63
N VAL A 322 -0.58 -7.70 -0.78
CA VAL A 322 0.34 -8.82 -0.61
C VAL A 322 1.42 -8.43 0.41
N ASP A 323 1.69 -9.30 1.38
CA ASP A 323 2.74 -9.08 2.36
C ASP A 323 4.14 -9.46 1.80
N THR A 324 5.19 -9.35 2.62
CA THR A 324 6.56 -9.76 2.21
C THR A 324 6.76 -11.25 2.10
N SER A 325 5.94 -12.06 2.77
CA SER A 325 5.98 -13.51 2.64
C SER A 325 5.38 -13.99 1.30
N GLY A 326 4.64 -13.11 0.61
CA GLY A 326 3.89 -13.40 -0.59
C GLY A 326 2.49 -13.94 -0.30
N THR A 327 2.00 -13.77 0.93
CA THR A 327 0.62 -14.05 1.31
C THR A 327 -0.29 -12.95 0.75
N ILE A 328 -1.31 -13.38 0.00
CA ILE A 328 -2.24 -12.51 -0.69
C ILE A 328 -3.49 -12.38 0.18
N TYR A 329 -3.83 -11.16 0.57
CA TYR A 329 -5.07 -10.82 1.25
C TYR A 329 -6.05 -10.24 0.22
N VAL A 330 -7.27 -10.72 0.21
CA VAL A 330 -8.30 -10.37 -0.78
C VAL A 330 -9.57 -9.99 -0.05
N ALA A 331 -10.10 -8.80 -0.34
CA ALA A 331 -11.41 -8.40 0.09
C ALA A 331 -12.45 -9.13 -0.77
N ASP A 332 -13.04 -10.17 -0.21
CA ASP A 332 -14.05 -11.01 -0.84
C ASP A 332 -15.42 -10.38 -0.63
N SER A 333 -15.63 -9.25 -1.32
CA SER A 333 -16.57 -8.18 -0.93
C SER A 333 -18.01 -8.64 -0.78
N ASN A 334 -18.51 -9.49 -1.67
CA ASN A 334 -19.90 -9.96 -1.61
C ASN A 334 -20.10 -11.06 -0.56
N ASN A 335 -19.02 -11.79 -0.21
CA ASN A 335 -19.00 -12.73 0.91
C ASN A 335 -18.68 -12.07 2.26
N LYS A 336 -18.52 -10.74 2.29
CA LYS A 336 -18.37 -9.94 3.52
C LYS A 336 -17.21 -10.39 4.41
N ARG A 337 -16.09 -10.71 3.78
CA ARG A 337 -14.90 -11.23 4.47
C ARG A 337 -13.62 -10.78 3.78
N VAL A 338 -12.51 -10.89 4.50
CA VAL A 338 -11.15 -10.84 3.94
C VAL A 338 -10.58 -12.26 4.00
N MET A 339 -10.15 -12.76 2.86
CA MET A 339 -9.51 -14.07 2.74
C MET A 339 -8.00 -13.89 2.56
N CYS A 340 -7.19 -14.81 3.07
CA CYS A 340 -5.76 -14.87 2.80
C CYS A 340 -5.34 -16.18 2.13
N TRP A 341 -4.36 -16.09 1.23
CA TRP A 341 -3.70 -17.22 0.56
C TRP A 341 -2.19 -17.09 0.73
N PRO A 342 -1.55 -17.97 1.53
CA PRO A 342 -0.10 -18.06 1.54
C PRO A 342 0.45 -18.32 0.15
N LYS A 343 1.71 -17.92 -0.09
CA LYS A 343 2.36 -18.07 -1.40
C LYS A 343 2.28 -19.53 -1.90
N GLY A 344 1.61 -19.73 -3.02
CA GLY A 344 1.45 -21.06 -3.66
C GLY A 344 0.32 -21.92 -3.07
N ALA A 345 -0.43 -21.44 -2.09
CA ALA A 345 -1.57 -22.16 -1.54
C ALA A 345 -2.70 -22.28 -2.57
N THR A 346 -3.36 -23.43 -2.60
CA THR A 346 -4.57 -23.66 -3.43
C THR A 346 -5.87 -23.42 -2.67
N LEU A 347 -5.79 -23.36 -1.34
CA LEU A 347 -6.90 -23.11 -0.42
C LEU A 347 -6.63 -21.82 0.35
N GLY A 348 -7.66 -20.98 0.45
CA GLY A 348 -7.62 -19.76 1.25
C GLY A 348 -8.16 -20.01 2.64
N THR A 349 -7.79 -19.14 3.56
CA THR A 349 -8.34 -19.09 4.91
C THR A 349 -8.98 -17.74 5.13
N ILE A 350 -9.99 -17.70 5.99
CA ILE A 350 -10.60 -16.45 6.42
C ILE A 350 -9.58 -15.73 7.30
N ALA A 351 -9.16 -14.53 6.90
CA ALA A 351 -8.33 -13.65 7.71
C ALA A 351 -9.22 -12.83 8.65
N VAL A 352 -10.30 -12.25 8.12
CA VAL A 352 -11.31 -11.49 8.87
C VAL A 352 -12.69 -11.88 8.31
N ASP A 353 -13.67 -12.15 9.16
CA ASP A 353 -15.05 -12.37 8.75
C ASP A 353 -16.01 -11.30 9.29
N GLY A 354 -17.15 -11.17 8.63
CA GLY A 354 -18.34 -10.52 9.18
C GLY A 354 -19.30 -11.49 9.86
N ASN A 355 -18.85 -12.69 10.27
CA ASN A 355 -19.73 -13.82 10.61
C ASN A 355 -19.58 -14.33 12.05
N GLY A 356 -19.09 -13.51 12.99
CA GLY A 356 -19.40 -13.71 14.39
C GLY A 356 -20.92 -13.67 14.57
N SER A 357 -21.52 -14.74 15.08
CA SER A 357 -22.97 -15.02 15.24
C SER A 357 -23.76 -14.06 16.14
N ARG A 358 -23.38 -12.79 16.17
CA ARG A 358 -24.06 -11.69 16.84
C ARG A 358 -24.28 -10.63 15.78
N GLU A 359 -25.51 -10.16 15.60
CA GLU A 359 -25.80 -8.92 14.87
C GLU A 359 -25.18 -7.72 15.62
N GLY A 360 -23.86 -7.67 15.65
CA GLY A 360 -23.06 -6.66 16.32
C GLY A 360 -22.63 -5.61 15.32
N THR A 361 -22.40 -4.40 15.83
CA THR A 361 -21.88 -3.27 15.08
C THR A 361 -20.53 -3.53 14.42
N ASP A 362 -19.85 -4.64 14.70
CA ASP A 362 -18.43 -4.83 14.39
C ASP A 362 -18.19 -5.74 13.17
N GLN A 363 -19.25 -6.22 12.52
CA GLN A 363 -19.19 -7.06 11.32
C GLN A 363 -18.91 -6.28 10.03
N LEU A 364 -18.14 -6.87 9.10
CA LEU A 364 -17.98 -6.36 7.75
C LEU A 364 -19.28 -6.56 6.93
N ASN A 365 -19.67 -5.57 6.13
CA ASN A 365 -20.81 -5.67 5.21
C ASN A 365 -20.40 -5.59 3.73
N ASN A 366 -19.33 -4.84 3.41
CA ASN A 366 -18.72 -4.81 2.09
C ASN A 366 -17.26 -4.39 2.20
N ALA A 367 -16.35 -5.36 2.36
CA ALA A 367 -14.92 -5.10 2.37
C ALA A 367 -14.47 -4.66 0.96
N VAL A 368 -13.89 -3.47 0.83
CA VAL A 368 -13.40 -2.92 -0.45
C VAL A 368 -11.90 -2.70 -0.40
N GLY A 369 -11.43 -1.54 0.06
CA GLY A 369 -10.01 -1.21 0.17
C GLY A 369 -9.35 -1.93 1.34
N LEU A 370 -8.10 -2.36 1.13
CA LEU A 370 -7.24 -2.97 2.15
C LEU A 370 -5.91 -2.21 2.20
N SER A 371 -5.37 -1.99 3.39
CA SER A 371 -3.99 -1.51 3.57
C SER A 371 -3.38 -2.11 4.83
N PHE A 372 -2.06 -2.29 4.82
CA PHE A 372 -1.29 -2.49 6.04
C PHE A 372 -0.71 -1.16 6.53
N ASP A 373 -0.51 -1.04 7.84
CA ASP A 373 0.40 -0.07 8.41
C ASP A 373 1.81 -0.68 8.64
N ARG A 374 2.72 0.12 9.21
CA ARG A 374 4.07 -0.32 9.58
C ARG A 374 4.12 -1.26 10.81
N HIS A 375 3.02 -1.35 11.55
CA HIS A 375 2.87 -2.14 12.77
C HIS A 375 2.14 -3.47 12.52
N VAL A 376 1.97 -3.86 11.26
CA VAL A 376 1.29 -5.10 10.85
C VAL A 376 -0.21 -5.11 11.19
N THR A 377 -0.83 -3.94 11.23
CA THR A 377 -2.28 -3.81 11.37
C THR A 377 -2.94 -3.82 9.99
N LEU A 378 -3.99 -4.63 9.83
CA LEU A 378 -4.82 -4.64 8.63
C LEU A 378 -5.93 -3.61 8.76
N TYR A 379 -6.02 -2.70 7.81
CA TYR A 379 -7.12 -1.75 7.66
C TYR A 379 -8.04 -2.22 6.54
N VAL A 380 -9.35 -2.19 6.80
CA VAL A 380 -10.40 -2.60 5.86
C VAL A 380 -11.41 -1.48 5.76
N VAL A 381 -11.67 -1.03 4.53
CA VAL A 381 -12.84 -0.19 4.24
C VAL A 381 -14.07 -1.07 4.17
N ASP A 382 -15.04 -0.81 5.03
CA ASP A 382 -16.36 -1.43 5.03
C ASP A 382 -17.36 -0.45 4.42
N SER A 383 -17.48 -0.51 3.09
CA SER A 383 -18.10 0.54 2.28
C SER A 383 -19.57 0.76 2.63
N LEU A 384 -20.34 -0.33 2.75
CA LEU A 384 -21.78 -0.30 3.10
C LEU A 384 -22.05 -0.06 4.59
N LYS A 385 -21.01 0.14 5.41
CA LYS A 385 -21.13 0.63 6.78
C LYS A 385 -20.49 2.01 6.96
N ALA A 386 -20.11 2.66 5.86
CA ALA A 386 -19.52 4.00 5.85
C ALA A 386 -18.38 4.15 6.87
N ARG A 387 -17.45 3.18 6.90
CA ARG A 387 -16.39 3.16 7.90
C ARG A 387 -15.11 2.49 7.44
N VAL A 388 -14.04 2.72 8.21
CA VAL A 388 -12.80 1.96 8.16
C VAL A 388 -12.56 1.30 9.50
N GLN A 389 -12.29 0.00 9.49
CA GLN A 389 -11.90 -0.78 10.67
C GLN A 389 -10.44 -1.21 10.58
N ARG A 390 -9.79 -1.32 11.74
CA ARG A 390 -8.46 -1.91 11.86
C ARG A 390 -8.51 -3.22 12.66
N PHE A 391 -7.64 -4.16 12.28
CA PHE A 391 -7.52 -5.49 12.87
C PHE A 391 -6.05 -5.75 13.16
N SER A 392 -5.76 -6.19 14.38
CA SER A 392 -4.39 -6.50 14.84
C SER A 392 -4.20 -8.02 14.92
N ILE A 393 -2.95 -8.47 14.96
CA ILE A 393 -2.64 -9.89 15.19
C ILE A 393 -2.82 -10.21 16.68
N GLU A 394 -3.42 -11.36 16.99
CA GLU A 394 -3.64 -11.90 18.35
C GLU A 394 -2.41 -12.61 18.95
#